data_AF-A0A511AQY4-F1
#
_entry.id   AF-A0A511AQY4-F1
#
_cell.length_a   1.000
_cell.length_b   1.000
_cell.length_c   1.000
_cell.angle_alpha   90.00
_cell.angle_beta   90.00
_cell.angle_gamma   90.00
#
_symmetry.space_group_name_H-M   'P 1'
#
loop_
_entity.id
_entity.type
_entity.pdbx_description
1 polymer ?
#
loop_
_entity_poly.entity_id
_entity_poly.type
_entity_poly.pdbx_seq_one_letter_code
_entity_poly.pdbx_strand_id
1 'polypeptide(L)'
;MTEMKDMQARVDDYIGQFKSGYFTPLVQLARLSEEVGELAREINHVYGQKKKKDSETNKLMEEEIADVLFVLISLSNALDIDLSEAFDLTMKKFESRDYFRFERVDGQTDSGTTR
;
A
#
# COMPACT_ATOMS: atom_id res chain seq x y z
N MET A 1 7.50 18.28 -0.73
CA MET A 1 7.22 16.89 -0.32
C MET A 1 5.72 16.72 -0.45
N THR A 2 5.22 15.63 -1.02
CA THR A 2 3.78 15.38 -1.11
C THR A 2 3.37 14.62 0.14
N GLU A 3 2.48 15.18 0.95
CA GLU A 3 1.98 14.51 2.15
C GLU A 3 0.82 13.55 1.82
N MET A 4 0.54 12.58 2.69
CA MET A 4 -0.54 11.61 2.47
C MET A 4 -1.90 12.29 2.21
N LYS A 5 -2.20 13.36 2.95
CA LYS A 5 -3.42 14.15 2.74
C LYS A 5 -3.46 14.82 1.36
N ASP A 6 -2.33 15.31 0.87
CA ASP A 6 -2.24 15.90 -0.48
C ASP A 6 -2.45 14.83 -1.55
N MET A 7 -1.97 13.61 -1.32
CA MET A 7 -2.18 12.47 -2.23
C MET A 7 -3.66 12.08 -2.27
N GLN A 8 -4.32 11.96 -1.12
CA GLN A 8 -5.76 11.66 -1.05
C GLN A 8 -6.58 12.74 -1.74
N ALA A 9 -6.30 14.03 -1.47
CA ALA A 9 -7.00 15.15 -2.10
C ALA A 9 -6.79 15.17 -3.62
N ARG A 10 -5.57 14.95 -4.09
CA ARG A 10 -5.28 14.91 -5.53
C ARG A 10 -6.00 13.77 -6.25
N VAL A 11 -6.14 12.60 -5.61
CA VAL A 11 -6.89 11.48 -6.18
C VAL A 11 -8.39 11.79 -6.18
N ASP A 12 -8.91 12.41 -5.12
CA ASP A 12 -10.31 12.87 -5.07
C ASP A 12 -10.62 13.89 -6.16
N ASP A 13 -9.79 14.92 -6.31
CA ASP A 13 -9.91 15.93 -7.38
C ASP A 13 -9.85 15.30 -8.78
N TYR A 14 -9.03 14.27 -8.96
CA TYR A 14 -8.94 13.54 -10.23
C TYR A 14 -10.21 12.73 -10.50
N ILE A 15 -10.68 11.94 -9.54
CA ILE A 15 -11.86 11.09 -9.70
C ILE A 15 -13.15 11.94 -9.80
N GLY A 16 -13.22 13.06 -9.09
CA GLY A 16 -14.34 14.00 -9.10
C GLY A 16 -14.60 14.64 -10.47
N GLN A 17 -13.65 14.57 -11.41
CA GLN A 17 -13.85 15.02 -12.80
C GLN A 17 -14.81 14.11 -13.58
N PHE A 18 -15.04 12.88 -13.11
CA PHE A 18 -15.86 11.89 -13.80
C PHE A 18 -17.25 11.80 -13.14
N LYS A 19 -18.32 11.83 -13.96
CA LYS A 19 -19.71 11.69 -13.48
C LYS A 19 -19.98 10.40 -12.71
N SER A 20 -19.22 9.34 -13.00
CA SER A 20 -19.35 8.05 -12.34
C SER A 20 -18.77 8.06 -10.92
N GLY A 21 -17.87 9.00 -10.59
CA GLY A 21 -17.14 9.04 -9.34
C GLY A 21 -16.35 7.76 -9.07
N TYR A 22 -16.24 7.39 -7.80
CA TYR A 22 -15.61 6.16 -7.36
C TYR A 22 -16.41 4.91 -7.76
N PHE A 23 -15.71 3.82 -8.06
CA PHE A 23 -16.34 2.51 -8.14
C PHE A 23 -16.80 2.02 -6.77
N THR A 24 -17.68 1.01 -6.77
CA THR A 24 -18.13 0.35 -5.53
C THR A 24 -16.96 -0.36 -4.83
N PRO A 25 -17.04 -0.57 -3.49
CA PRO A 25 -15.92 -1.17 -2.73
C PRO A 25 -15.44 -2.52 -3.26
N LEU A 26 -16.35 -3.38 -3.74
CA LEU A 26 -15.98 -4.69 -4.30
C LEU A 26 -15.23 -4.56 -5.64
N VAL A 27 -15.62 -3.61 -6.48
CA VAL A 27 -14.91 -3.34 -7.74
C VAL A 27 -13.52 -2.78 -7.45
N GLN A 28 -13.41 -1.86 -6.49
CA GLN A 28 -12.11 -1.31 -6.08
C GLN A 28 -11.20 -2.37 -5.44
N LEU A 29 -11.74 -3.31 -4.67
CA LEU A 29 -10.98 -4.44 -4.14
C LEU A 29 -10.48 -5.37 -5.25
N ALA A 30 -11.30 -5.62 -6.28
CA ALA A 30 -10.90 -6.41 -7.44
C ALA A 30 -9.77 -5.72 -8.21
N ARG A 31 -9.87 -4.40 -8.43
CA ARG A 31 -8.79 -3.60 -9.02
C ARG A 31 -7.52 -3.63 -8.18
N LEU A 32 -7.62 -3.48 -6.85
CA LEU A 32 -6.45 -3.56 -5.97
C LEU A 32 -5.74 -4.92 -6.10
N SER A 33 -6.52 -6.00 -6.20
CA SER A 33 -5.99 -7.35 -6.39
C SER A 33 -5.30 -7.53 -7.75
N GLU A 34 -5.82 -6.87 -8.79
CA GLU A 34 -5.21 -6.83 -10.13
C GLU A 34 -3.84 -6.15 -10.08
N GLU A 35 -3.74 -4.93 -9.54
CA GLU A 35 -2.46 -4.19 -9.46
C GLU A 35 -1.43 -4.92 -8.58
N VAL A 36 -1.86 -5.56 -7.48
CA VAL A 36 -0.97 -6.41 -6.66
C VAL A 36 -0.46 -7.61 -7.45
N GLY A 37 -1.27 -8.16 -8.37
CA GLY A 37 -0.86 -9.22 -9.28
C GLY A 37 0.18 -8.78 -10.31
N GLU A 38 0.04 -7.57 -10.86
CA GLU A 38 1.05 -6.96 -11.76
C GLU A 38 2.36 -6.73 -11.02
N LEU A 39 2.30 -6.11 -9.83
CA LEU A 39 3.46 -5.93 -8.96
C LEU A 39 4.16 -7.26 -8.61
N ALA A 40 3.39 -8.28 -8.24
CA ALA A 40 3.94 -9.60 -7.92
C ALA A 40 4.65 -10.23 -9.13
N ARG A 41 4.11 -10.04 -10.34
CA ARG A 41 4.74 -10.51 -11.57
C ARG A 41 6.08 -9.82 -11.80
N GLU A 42 6.15 -8.49 -11.61
CA GLU A 42 7.39 -7.76 -11.82
C GLU A 42 8.45 -8.06 -10.75
N ILE A 43 8.05 -8.20 -9.48
CA ILE A 43 8.95 -8.68 -8.41
C ILE A 43 9.54 -10.04 -8.76
N ASN A 44 8.72 -10.96 -9.28
CA ASN A 44 9.19 -12.29 -9.67
C ASN A 44 10.12 -12.24 -10.90
N HIS A 45 9.98 -11.26 -11.79
CA HIS A 45 10.92 -11.07 -12.89
C HIS A 45 12.28 -10.53 -12.44
N VAL A 46 12.29 -9.59 -11.48
CA VAL A 46 13.52 -8.92 -11.02
C VAL A 46 14.27 -9.76 -9.98
N TYR A 47 13.55 -10.35 -9.02
CA TYR A 47 14.13 -11.01 -7.85
C TYR A 47 13.85 -12.52 -7.79
N GLY A 48 12.95 -13.01 -8.65
CA GLY A 48 12.53 -14.40 -8.67
C GLY A 48 13.31 -15.28 -9.67
N GLN A 49 12.85 -16.51 -9.82
CA GLN A 49 13.49 -17.51 -10.70
C GLN A 49 13.08 -17.38 -12.17
N LYS A 50 12.02 -16.62 -12.46
CA LYS A 50 11.43 -16.52 -13.79
C LYS A 50 12.01 -15.32 -14.53
N LYS A 51 12.92 -15.57 -15.47
CA LYS A 51 13.45 -14.52 -16.34
C LYS A 51 12.36 -13.97 -17.26
N LYS A 52 12.32 -12.65 -17.39
CA LYS A 52 11.46 -11.90 -18.31
C LYS A 52 11.78 -12.30 -19.75
N LYS A 53 10.78 -12.41 -20.62
CA LYS A 53 11.01 -12.62 -22.05
C LYS A 53 11.37 -11.29 -22.70
N ASP A 54 12.23 -11.29 -23.72
CA ASP A 54 12.61 -10.06 -24.46
C ASP A 54 11.42 -9.34 -25.11
N SER A 55 10.30 -10.05 -25.30
CA SER A 55 9.05 -9.51 -25.85
C SER A 55 8.16 -8.82 -24.81
N GLU A 56 8.44 -8.93 -23.51
CA GLU A 56 7.62 -8.32 -22.46
C GLU A 56 8.03 -6.86 -22.26
N THR A 57 7.05 -5.96 -22.26
CA THR A 57 7.26 -4.54 -21.99
C THR A 57 7.81 -4.36 -20.57
N ASN A 58 8.89 -3.60 -20.45
CA ASN A 58 9.41 -3.16 -19.15
C ASN A 58 8.55 -2.02 -18.62
N LYS A 59 7.57 -2.34 -17.76
CA LYS A 59 7.10 -1.40 -16.75
C LYS A 59 8.12 -1.34 -15.61
N LEU A 60 8.30 -0.17 -15.03
CA LEU A 60 9.23 0.02 -13.92
C LEU A 60 8.58 -0.47 -12.62
N MET A 61 9.37 -1.05 -11.71
CA MET A 61 8.90 -1.45 -10.37
C MET A 61 8.18 -0.32 -9.63
N GLU A 62 8.68 0.91 -9.81
CA GLU A 62 8.10 2.13 -9.22
C GLU A 62 6.70 2.42 -9.75
N GLU A 63 6.41 2.11 -11.02
CA GLU A 63 5.07 2.29 -11.61
C GLU A 63 4.09 1.28 -11.01
N GLU A 64 4.47 0.01 -10.90
CA GLU A 64 3.61 -1.03 -10.32
C GLU A 64 3.29 -0.76 -8.83
N ILE A 65 4.26 -0.26 -8.07
CA ILE A 65 4.04 0.17 -6.69
C ILE A 65 3.10 1.39 -6.65
N ALA A 66 3.26 2.33 -7.58
CA ALA A 66 2.41 3.51 -7.66
C ALA A 66 0.97 3.16 -8.05
N ASP A 67 0.74 2.18 -8.91
CA ASP A 67 -0.58 1.69 -9.31
C ASP A 67 -1.31 1.07 -8.11
N VAL A 68 -0.62 0.23 -7.32
CA VAL A 68 -1.15 -0.31 -6.06
C VAL A 68 -1.52 0.82 -5.08
N LEU A 69 -0.63 1.81 -4.91
CA LEU A 69 -0.87 2.94 -4.03
C LEU A 69 -2.06 3.78 -4.49
N PHE A 70 -2.19 4.03 -5.79
CA PHE A 70 -3.30 4.78 -6.37
C PHE A 70 -4.64 4.10 -6.09
N VAL A 71 -4.75 2.79 -6.35
CA VAL A 71 -6.01 2.06 -6.12
C VAL A 71 -6.33 1.96 -4.62
N LEU A 72 -5.31 1.84 -3.76
CA LEU A 72 -5.51 1.88 -2.31
C LEU A 72 -6.06 3.24 -1.85
N ILE A 73 -5.49 4.35 -2.33
CA ILE A 73 -6.00 5.70 -2.03
C ILE A 73 -7.43 5.87 -2.53
N SER A 74 -7.70 5.43 -3.77
CA SER A 74 -9.04 5.49 -4.36
C SER A 74 -10.06 4.70 -3.53
N LEU A 75 -9.71 3.50 -3.06
CA LEU A 75 -10.55 2.71 -2.16
C LEU A 75 -10.78 3.41 -0.81
N SER A 76 -9.73 3.96 -0.22
CA SER A 76 -9.82 4.67 1.06
C SER A 76 -10.70 5.91 0.98
N ASN A 77 -10.55 6.73 -0.07
CA ASN A 77 -11.40 7.89 -0.29
C ASN A 77 -12.87 7.47 -0.49
N ALA A 78 -13.13 6.42 -1.27
CA ALA A 78 -14.49 5.91 -1.49
C ALA A 78 -15.18 5.36 -0.22
N LEU A 79 -14.40 5.09 0.83
CA LEU A 79 -14.86 4.61 2.14
C LEU A 79 -14.76 5.68 3.24
N ASP A 80 -14.43 6.92 2.88
CA ASP A 80 -14.22 8.04 3.82
C ASP A 80 -13.15 7.74 4.89
N ILE A 81 -12.05 7.09 4.50
CA ILE A 81 -10.93 6.73 5.38
C ILE A 81 -9.77 7.72 5.22
N ASP A 82 -9.35 8.39 6.31
CA ASP A 82 -8.09 9.15 6.37
C ASP A 82 -6.91 8.16 6.50
N LEU A 83 -6.07 8.09 5.47
CA LEU A 83 -4.93 7.18 5.44
C LEU A 83 -3.81 7.59 6.41
N SER A 84 -3.71 8.87 6.76
CA SER A 84 -2.75 9.36 7.74
C SER A 84 -3.12 8.83 9.12
N GLU A 85 -4.39 8.95 9.50
CA GLU A 85 -4.89 8.41 10.77
C GLU A 85 -4.81 6.87 10.81
N ALA A 86 -5.17 6.19 9.71
CA ALA A 86 -5.07 4.74 9.61
C ALA A 86 -3.61 4.24 9.75
N PHE A 87 -2.66 4.97 9.18
CA PHE A 87 -1.23 4.70 9.32
C PHE A 87 -0.78 4.87 10.78
N ASP A 88 -1.11 6.00 11.41
CA ASP A 88 -0.74 6.29 12.81
C ASP A 88 -1.29 5.23 13.78
N LEU A 89 -2.54 4.80 13.59
CA LEU A 89 -3.13 3.71 14.38
C LEU A 89 -2.36 2.40 14.24
N THR A 90 -1.93 2.07 13.02
CA THR A 90 -1.16 0.88 12.73
C THR A 90 0.23 0.95 13.36
N MET A 91 0.92 2.08 13.19
CA MET A 91 2.25 2.30 13.76
C MET A 91 2.23 2.29 15.28
N LYS A 92 1.25 2.95 15.91
CA LYS A 92 1.07 2.89 17.37
C LYS A 92 0.94 1.45 17.87
N LYS A 93 0.27 0.56 17.13
CA LYS A 93 0.18 -0.86 17.49
C LYS A 93 1.56 -1.55 17.44
N PHE A 94 2.34 -1.26 16.40
CA PHE A 94 3.67 -1.84 16.24
C PHE A 94 4.68 -1.31 17.25
N GLU A 95 4.59 -0.03 17.60
CA GLU A 95 5.48 0.65 18.56
C GLU A 95 5.13 0.37 20.03
N SER A 96 3.95 -0.17 20.30
CA SER A 96 3.53 -0.53 21.66
C SER A 96 3.39 -2.03 21.82
N ARG A 97 2.27 -2.58 21.37
CA ARG A 97 1.88 -3.98 21.57
C ARG A 97 2.87 -4.96 20.94
N ASP A 98 3.37 -4.64 19.75
CA ASP A 98 4.27 -5.53 19.02
C ASP A 98 5.75 -5.09 19.16
N TYR A 99 6.09 -4.19 20.11
CA TYR A 99 7.41 -3.56 20.22
C TYR A 99 8.57 -4.56 20.37
N PHE A 100 8.32 -5.69 21.06
CA PHE A 100 9.27 -6.80 21.25
C PHE A 100 8.88 -8.07 20.49
N ARG A 101 7.95 -7.98 19.52
CA ARG A 101 7.47 -9.15 18.77
C ARG A 101 8.54 -9.74 17.84
N PHE A 102 9.47 -8.92 17.39
CA PHE A 102 10.57 -9.29 16.50
C PHE A 102 11.90 -8.86 17.09
N GLU A 103 12.98 -9.53 16.70
CA GLU A 103 14.34 -9.19 17.15
C GLU A 103 14.70 -7.75 16.78
N ARG A 104 15.19 -6.99 17.76
CA ARG A 104 15.54 -5.59 17.59
C ARG A 104 17.03 -5.43 17.32
N VAL A 105 17.38 -4.54 16.40
CA VAL A 105 18.77 -4.20 16.07
C VAL A 105 19.53 -3.64 17.28
N ASP A 106 18.84 -2.95 18.18
CA ASP A 106 19.41 -2.41 19.43
C ASP A 106 19.55 -3.47 20.54
N GLY A 107 19.15 -4.72 20.28
CA GLY A 107 19.21 -5.83 21.23
C GLY A 107 18.24 -5.72 22.40
N GLN A 108 17.34 -4.72 22.42
CA GLN A 108 16.34 -4.63 23.48
C GLN A 108 15.37 -5.80 23.37
N THR A 109 15.09 -6.44 24.50
CA THR A 109 14.12 -7.52 24.63
C THR A 109 13.11 -7.17 25.71
N ASP A 110 11.97 -7.86 25.72
CA ASP A 110 11.00 -7.70 26.79
C ASP A 110 11.66 -8.13 28.11
N SER A 111 12.01 -7.16 28.95
CA SER A 111 12.70 -7.40 30.23
C SER A 111 11.79 -8.00 31.29
N GLY A 112 10.57 -8.45 30.93
CA GLY A 112 9.73 -9.36 31.68
C GLY A 112 9.77 -9.14 33.18
N THR A 113 8.97 -8.22 33.71
CA THR A 113 8.60 -8.31 35.12
C THR A 113 7.69 -9.52 35.26
N THR A 114 8.27 -10.66 35.64
CA THR A 114 7.56 -11.82 36.16
C THR A 114 6.70 -11.38 37.34
N ARG A 115 5.39 -11.59 37.25
CA ARG A 115 4.51 -11.71 38.43
C ARG A 115 3.67 -12.95 38.26
#